data_AF-A0A957CNY8-F1
#
_entry.id   AF-A0A957CNY8-F1
#
_cell.length_a   1.000
_cell.length_b   1.000
_cell.length_c   1.000
_cell.angle_alpha   90.00
_cell.angle_beta   90.00
_cell.angle_gamma   90.00
#
_symmetry.space_group_name_H-M   'P 1'
#
loop_
_entity.id
_entity.type
_entity.pdbx_description
1 polymer ?
#
loop_
_entity_poly.entity_id
_entity_poly.type
_entity_poly.pdbx_seq_one_letter_code
_entity_poly.pdbx_strand_id
1 'polypeptide(L)'
;MSSSNSKVKYVRRLQNERRFRSRERAFVVEGSRWLSEIDRESLSPRQLFFTEYWAGLQGHSDILQQFDAPRQAVSDAVMKEMSSMKT
;
A
#
# COMPACT_ATOMS: atom_id res chain seq x y z
N MET A 1 9.27 -19.82 -4.77
CA MET A 1 8.99 -18.80 -3.75
C MET A 1 8.07 -17.76 -4.36
N SER A 2 6.82 -17.64 -3.92
CA SER A 2 5.86 -16.67 -4.51
C SER A 2 6.21 -15.24 -4.09
N SER A 3 6.39 -14.33 -5.05
CA SER A 3 6.71 -12.91 -4.82
C SER A 3 5.65 -12.16 -4.00
N SER A 4 4.41 -12.64 -4.02
CA SER A 4 3.33 -12.11 -3.19
C SER A 4 3.60 -12.34 -1.71
N ASN A 5 4.12 -13.52 -1.33
CA ASN A 5 4.41 -13.87 0.05
C ASN A 5 5.51 -12.98 0.65
N SER A 6 6.58 -12.68 -0.11
CA SER A 6 7.62 -11.76 0.34
C SER A 6 7.11 -10.33 0.58
N LYS A 7 6.18 -9.85 -0.26
CA LYS A 7 5.60 -8.50 -0.15
C LYS A 7 4.62 -8.41 1.03
N VAL A 8 3.75 -9.42 1.19
CA VAL A 8 2.87 -9.55 2.36
C VAL A 8 3.70 -9.54 3.64
N LYS A 9 4.76 -10.35 3.71
CA LYS A 9 5.65 -10.40 4.86
C LYS A 9 6.29 -9.03 5.11
N TYR A 10 6.80 -8.35 4.08
CA TYR A 10 7.39 -7.02 4.25
C TYR A 10 6.39 -6.01 4.84
N VAL A 11 5.18 -5.92 4.28
CA VAL A 11 4.11 -5.03 4.76
C VAL A 11 3.73 -5.36 6.21
N ARG A 12 3.54 -6.64 6.54
CA ARG A 12 3.23 -7.09 7.90
C ARG A 12 4.32 -6.75 8.90
N ARG A 13 5.60 -6.86 8.51
CA ARG A 13 6.72 -6.44 9.35
C ARG A 13 6.75 -4.94 9.56
N LEU A 14 6.44 -4.14 8.52
CA LEU A 14 6.26 -2.70 8.71
C LEU A 14 5.12 -2.40 9.69
N GLN A 15 3.98 -3.09 9.66
CA GLN A 15 2.90 -2.85 10.62
C GLN A 15 3.26 -3.27 12.06
N ASN A 16 3.90 -4.43 12.22
CA ASN A 16 4.02 -5.06 13.54
C ASN A 16 5.37 -4.82 14.25
N GLU A 17 6.45 -4.59 13.51
CA GLU A 17 7.80 -4.53 14.08
C GLU A 17 8.33 -3.08 14.13
N ARG A 18 8.29 -2.43 15.30
CA ARG A 18 8.82 -1.05 15.48
C ARG A 18 10.27 -0.90 15.02
N ARG A 19 11.13 -1.86 15.40
CA ARG A 19 12.56 -1.85 15.02
C ARG A 19 12.74 -1.95 13.50
N PHE A 20 11.90 -2.75 12.83
CA PHE A 20 11.93 -2.87 11.38
C PHE A 20 11.51 -1.55 10.73
N ARG A 21 10.39 -0.93 11.14
CA ARG A 21 10.01 0.41 10.64
C ARG A 21 11.10 1.46 10.79
N SER A 22 11.71 1.54 11.97
CA SER A 22 12.79 2.49 12.22
C SER A 22 14.00 2.25 11.32
N ARG A 23 14.35 0.98 11.07
CA ARG A 23 15.45 0.62 10.19
C ARG A 23 15.14 0.91 8.72
N GLU A 24 13.96 0.53 8.26
CA GLU A 24 13.52 0.76 6.87
C GLU A 24 13.17 2.23 6.60
N ARG A 25 13.01 3.04 7.66
CA ARG A 25 12.49 4.42 7.62
C ARG A 25 11.22 4.50 6.79
N ALA A 26 10.29 3.59 7.06
CA ALA A 26 9.07 3.42 6.31
C ALA A 26 7.92 2.98 7.23
N PHE A 27 6.70 3.27 6.79
CA PHE A 27 5.46 2.85 7.43
C PHE A 27 4.42 2.56 6.35
N VAL A 28 3.31 1.93 6.75
CA VAL A 28 2.20 1.61 5.85
C VAL A 28 1.09 2.62 6.09
N VAL A 29 0.54 3.15 4.99
CA VAL A 29 -0.67 3.95 4.99
C VAL A 29 -1.77 3.13 4.35
N GLU A 30 -2.93 3.03 5.00
CA GLU A 30 -4.09 2.28 4.51
C GLU A 30 -5.26 3.23 4.28
N GLY A 31 -6.01 2.99 3.20
CA GLY A 31 -7.19 3.78 2.83
C GLY A 31 -6.89 4.90 1.82
N SER A 32 -7.85 5.14 0.94
CA SER A 32 -7.73 6.13 -0.15
C SER A 32 -7.78 7.58 0.32
N ARG A 33 -8.36 7.85 1.49
CA ARG A 33 -8.50 9.21 2.04
C ARG A 33 -7.17 9.89 2.37
N TRP A 34 -6.12 9.12 2.62
CA TRP A 34 -4.79 9.66 2.90
C TRP A 34 -4.00 9.97 1.64
N LEU A 35 -4.37 9.39 0.50
CA LEU A 35 -3.65 9.60 -0.76
C LEU A 35 -3.73 11.08 -1.18
N SER A 36 -4.88 11.73 -0.99
CA SER A 36 -5.02 13.18 -1.26
C SER A 36 -4.17 14.07 -0.34
N GLU A 37 -3.86 13.62 0.88
CA GLU A 37 -3.00 14.37 1.82
C GLU A 37 -1.51 14.10 1.57
N ILE A 38 -1.15 12.89 1.14
CA ILE A 38 0.21 12.51 0.74
C ILE A 38 0.66 13.33 -0.47
N ASP A 39 -0.23 13.53 -1.46
CA ASP A 39 0.02 14.37 -2.63
C ASP A 39 0.29 15.83 -2.23
N ARG A 40 -0.53 16.37 -1.30
CA ARG A 40 -0.36 17.74 -0.79
C ARG A 40 0.98 17.97 -0.10
N GLU A 41 1.52 16.95 0.59
CA GLU A 41 2.84 17.04 1.26
C GLU A 41 4.01 16.64 0.35
N SER A 42 3.78 16.36 -0.94
CA SER A 42 4.81 15.88 -1.88
C SER A 42 5.55 14.62 -1.41
N LEU A 43 4.88 13.80 -0.58
CA LEU A 43 5.44 12.55 -0.11
C LEU A 43 5.27 11.49 -1.20
N SER A 44 6.37 10.92 -1.67
CA SER A 44 6.33 9.86 -2.69
C SER A 44 6.29 8.47 -2.04
N PRO A 45 5.22 7.68 -2.21
CA PRO A 45 5.18 6.30 -1.74
C PRO A 45 6.30 5.48 -2.38
N ARG A 46 6.90 4.54 -1.63
CA ARG A 46 7.89 3.62 -2.22
C ARG A 46 7.27 2.54 -3.11
N GLN A 47 6.01 2.20 -2.84
CA GLN A 47 5.26 1.15 -3.53
C GLN A 47 3.78 1.35 -3.22
N LEU A 48 2.94 1.22 -4.24
CA LEU A 48 1.49 1.19 -4.12
C LEU A 48 0.96 -0.23 -4.35
N PHE A 49 0.05 -0.65 -3.49
CA PHE A 49 -0.71 -1.89 -3.61
C PHE A 49 -2.19 -1.53 -3.72
N PHE A 50 -2.90 -2.13 -4.66
CA PHE A 50 -4.32 -1.88 -4.89
C PHE A 50 -5.00 -3.15 -5.42
N THR A 51 -6.32 -3.25 -5.31
CA THR A 51 -7.09 -4.31 -5.96
C THR A 51 -7.64 -3.81 -7.29
N GLU A 52 -7.80 -4.70 -8.27
CA GLU A 52 -8.33 -4.32 -9.59
C GLU A 52 -9.75 -3.75 -9.49
N TYR A 53 -10.58 -4.32 -8.61
CA TYR A 53 -11.90 -3.80 -8.30
C TYR A 53 -11.84 -2.33 -7.84
N TRP A 54 -10.94 -2.00 -6.91
CA TRP A 54 -10.80 -0.63 -6.40
C TRP A 54 -10.35 0.33 -7.50
N ALA A 55 -9.42 -0.08 -8.37
CA ALA A 55 -8.93 0.75 -9.47
C ALA A 55 -9.97 0.99 -10.58
N GLY A 56 -10.95 0.08 -10.72
CA GLY A 56 -12.06 0.21 -11.66
C GLY A 56 -13.19 1.13 -11.19
N LEU A 57 -13.18 1.59 -9.94
CA LEU A 57 -14.14 2.57 -9.45
C LEU A 57 -13.86 3.95 -10.07
N GLN A 58 -14.93 4.69 -10.36
CA GLN A 58 -14.85 5.98 -11.04
C GLN A 58 -13.91 6.94 -10.30
N GLY A 59 -12.90 7.46 -11.00
CA GLY A 59 -11.92 8.42 -10.47
C GLY A 59 -10.79 7.81 -9.63
N HIS A 60 -10.80 6.51 -9.35
CA HIS A 60 -9.75 5.89 -8.52
C HIS A 60 -8.46 5.59 -9.29
N SER A 61 -8.56 5.30 -10.59
CA SER A 61 -7.39 5.17 -11.47
C SER A 61 -6.56 6.46 -11.52
N ASP A 62 -7.21 7.61 -11.45
CA ASP A 62 -6.57 8.93 -11.50
C ASP A 62 -5.72 9.17 -10.26
N ILE A 63 -6.16 8.67 -9.09
CA ILE A 63 -5.38 8.71 -7.85
C ILE A 63 -4.06 7.95 -8.01
N LEU A 64 -4.06 6.80 -8.70
CA LEU A 64 -2.82 6.05 -8.95
C LEU A 64 -1.84 6.85 -9.83
N GLN A 65 -2.34 7.68 -10.74
CA GLN A 65 -1.52 8.48 -11.64
C GLN A 65 -0.81 9.64 -10.94
N GLN A 66 -1.31 10.10 -9.79
CA GLN A 66 -0.70 11.19 -9.00
C GLN A 66 0.64 10.80 -8.39
N PHE A 67 0.94 9.50 -8.29
CA PHE A 67 2.16 9.01 -7.65
C PHE A 67 3.14 8.41 -8.67
N ASP A 68 4.38 8.90 -8.62
CA ASP A 68 5.53 8.29 -9.28
C ASP A 68 6.14 7.18 -8.41
N ALA A 69 5.33 6.14 -8.20
CA ALA A 69 5.70 4.99 -7.38
C ALA A 69 5.38 3.69 -8.14
N PRO A 70 6.19 2.62 -7.98
CA PRO A 70 5.82 1.31 -8.47
C PRO A 70 4.44 0.90 -7.98
N ARG A 71 3.60 0.40 -8.90
CA ARG A 71 2.20 0.05 -8.62
C ARG A 71 2.03 -1.45 -8.83
N GLN A 72 1.27 -2.08 -7.95
CA GLN A 72 0.98 -3.50 -8.07
C GLN A 72 -0.48 -3.80 -7.73
N ALA A 73 -1.20 -4.32 -8.72
CA ALA A 73 -2.47 -4.97 -8.50
C ALA A 73 -2.25 -6.26 -7.70
N VAL A 74 -3.05 -6.45 -6.66
CA VAL A 74 -3.09 -7.66 -5.84
C VAL A 74 -4.53 -8.15 -5.73
N SER A 75 -4.72 -9.45 -5.49
CA SER A 75 -6.05 -9.99 -5.21
C SER A 75 -6.59 -9.48 -3.88
N ASP A 76 -7.91 -9.53 -3.69
CA ASP A 76 -8.53 -9.16 -2.42
C ASP A 76 -8.02 -10.01 -1.25
N ALA A 77 -7.73 -11.29 -1.49
CA ALA A 77 -7.12 -12.17 -0.49
C ALA A 77 -5.74 -11.66 -0.03
N VAL A 78 -4.88 -11.26 -0.98
CA VAL A 78 -3.56 -10.70 -0.67
C VAL A 78 -3.68 -9.34 0.00
N MET A 79 -4.62 -8.49 -0.43
CA MET A 79 -4.88 -7.19 0.22
C MET A 79 -5.34 -7.38 1.66
N LYS A 80 -6.24 -8.34 1.92
CA LYS A 80 -6.68 -8.71 3.27
C LYS A 80 -5.53 -9.24 4.12
N GLU A 81 -4.64 -10.05 3.54
CA GLU A 81 -3.41 -10.48 4.20
C GLU A 81 -2.44 -9.33 4.49
N MET A 82 -2.48 -8.23 3.75
CA MET A 82 -1.66 -7.04 3.99
C MET A 82 -2.29 -6.08 5.01
N SER A 83 -3.62 -6.00 5.11
CA SER A 83 -4.28 -5.01 5.96
C SER A 83 -4.14 -5.29 7.46
N SER A 84 -3.97 -4.22 8.24
CA SER A 84 -3.99 -4.25 9.70
C SER A 84 -5.40 -4.15 10.29
N MET A 85 -6.43 -3.90 9.48
CA MET A 85 -7.82 -3.89 9.93
C MET A 85 -8.25 -5.29 10.35
N LYS A 86 -8.64 -5.44 11.62
CA LYS A 86 -9.35 -6.62 12.10
C LYS A 86 -10.79 -6.53 11.60
N THR A 87 -11.17 -7.41 10.67
CA THR A 87 -12.57 -7.69 10.36
C THR A 87 -13.14 -8.64 11.40
#